data_AF-A0A947CSP7-F1
#
_entry.id   AF-A0A947CSP7-F1
#
_cell.length_a   1.000
_cell.length_b   1.000
_cell.length_c   1.000
_cell.angle_alpha   90.00
_cell.angle_beta   90.00
_cell.angle_gamma   90.00
#
_symmetry.space_group_name_H-M   'P 1'
#
loop_
_entity.id
_entity.type
_entity.pdbx_description
1 polymer ?
#
loop_
_entity_poly.entity_id
_entity_poly.type
_entity_poly.pdbx_seq_one_letter_code
_entity_poly.pdbx_strand_id
1 'polypeptide(L)' 'TQYRSVVYVSGGEERNTADRLIAILKGKGLSVVTEVEKLERFWPAEDYHQDYYQRTGGQPYCHVRVKRF' A
#
# COMPACT_ATOMS: atom_id res chain seq x y z
N THR A 1 -1.64 1.73 14.99
CA THR A 1 -0.24 2.01 14.60
C THR A 1 -0.26 2.69 13.24
N GLN A 2 0.72 3.56 12.91
CA GLN A 2 0.68 4.39 11.68
C GLN A 2 1.30 3.74 10.44
N TYR A 3 2.12 2.70 10.61
CA TYR A 3 2.87 2.05 9.52
C TYR A 3 2.39 0.62 9.21
N ARG A 4 1.10 0.31 9.45
CA ARG A 4 0.54 -1.00 9.11
C ARG A 4 0.35 -1.13 7.60
N SER A 5 0.50 -2.36 7.07
CA SER A 5 0.26 -2.64 5.65
C SER A 5 -1.23 -2.88 5.41
N VAL A 6 -1.85 -2.05 4.57
CA VAL A 6 -3.27 -2.13 4.25
C VAL A 6 -3.53 -1.69 2.81
N VAL A 7 -4.50 -2.32 2.15
CA VAL A 7 -5.11 -1.88 0.90
C VAL A 7 -6.54 -1.44 1.20
N TYR A 8 -6.83 -0.17 0.98
CA TYR A 8 -8.19 0.38 1.08
C TYR A 8 -8.90 0.26 -0.27
N VAL A 9 -10.09 -0.33 -0.28
CA VAL A 9 -10.88 -0.57 -1.49
C VAL A 9 -12.21 0.16 -1.48
N SER A 10 -12.62 0.67 -2.65
CA SER A 10 -13.88 1.37 -2.89
C SER A 10 -15.00 0.43 -3.33
N GLY A 11 -14.68 -0.77 -3.82
CA GLY A 11 -15.66 -1.73 -4.34
C GLY A 11 -15.18 -3.18 -4.40
N GLY A 12 -16.08 -4.06 -4.83
CA GLY A 12 -15.85 -5.51 -4.88
C GLY A 12 -14.77 -5.95 -5.87
N GLU A 13 -14.65 -5.28 -7.01
CA GLU A 13 -13.63 -5.61 -8.03
C GLU A 13 -12.20 -5.37 -7.52
N GLU A 14 -11.98 -4.23 -6.85
CA GLU A 14 -10.69 -3.91 -6.22
C GLU A 14 -10.35 -4.91 -5.11
N ARG A 15 -11.35 -5.29 -4.29
CA ARG A 15 -11.20 -6.32 -3.26
C ARG A 15 -10.78 -7.66 -3.86
N ASN A 16 -11.53 -8.14 -4.86
CA ASN A 16 -11.25 -9.41 -5.53
C ASN A 16 -9.85 -9.41 -6.15
N THR A 17 -9.42 -8.28 -6.71
CA THR A 17 -8.08 -8.13 -7.26
C THR A 17 -7.01 -8.19 -6.18
N ALA A 18 -7.18 -7.46 -5.07
CA ALA A 18 -6.25 -7.45 -3.95
C ALA A 18 -6.12 -8.86 -3.34
N ASP A 19 -7.25 -9.51 -3.05
CA ASP A 19 -7.29 -10.85 -2.45
C ASP A 19 -6.62 -11.90 -3.36
N ARG A 20 -6.87 -11.84 -4.67
CA ARG A 20 -6.21 -12.71 -5.65
C ARG A 20 -4.69 -12.52 -5.66
N LEU A 21 -4.22 -11.28 -5.66
CA LEU A 21 -2.78 -10.99 -5.66
C LEU A 21 -2.11 -11.43 -4.35
N ILE A 22 -2.76 -11.22 -3.21
CA ILE A 22 -2.31 -11.72 -1.91
C ILE A 22 -2.19 -13.25 -1.95
N ALA A 23 -3.19 -13.95 -2.49
CA ALA A 23 -3.15 -15.40 -2.62
C ALA A 23 -1.97 -15.88 -3.49
N ILE A 24 -1.70 -15.22 -4.63
CA ILE A 24 -0.55 -15.52 -5.48
C ILE A 24 0.77 -15.35 -4.71
N LEU A 25 0.92 -14.24 -3.97
CA LEU A 25 2.15 -13.98 -3.21
C LEU A 25 2.36 -14.99 -2.07
N LYS A 26 1.29 -15.35 -1.35
CA LYS A 26 1.33 -16.41 -0.33
C LYS A 26 1.68 -17.76 -0.96
N GLY A 27 1.13 -18.08 -2.14
CA GLY A 27 1.48 -19.27 -2.91
C GLY A 27 2.95 -19.32 -3.36
N LYS A 28 3.60 -18.16 -3.50
CA LYS A 28 5.05 -18.05 -3.72
C LYS A 28 5.90 -18.15 -2.43
N GLY A 29 5.28 -18.46 -1.29
CA GLY A 29 5.95 -18.58 0.01
C GLY A 29 6.23 -17.26 0.73
N LEU A 30 5.62 -16.15 0.29
CA LEU A 30 5.78 -14.86 0.97
C LEU A 30 4.79 -14.72 2.13
N SER A 31 5.30 -14.31 3.29
CA SER A 31 4.47 -13.96 4.46
C SER A 31 3.79 -12.61 4.24
N VAL A 32 2.61 -12.62 3.65
CA VAL A 32 1.81 -11.40 3.42
C VAL A 32 0.84 -11.19 4.58
N VAL A 33 1.04 -10.10 5.32
CA VAL A 33 0.19 -9.65 6.44
C VAL A 33 -0.71 -8.46 6.09
N THR A 34 -0.71 -8.04 4.83
CA THR A 34 -1.49 -6.90 4.34
C THR A 34 -2.98 -7.11 4.54
N GLU A 35 -3.64 -6.14 5.18
CA GLU A 35 -5.09 -6.11 5.38
C GLU A 35 -5.79 -5.57 4.13
N VAL A 36 -7.02 -5.99 3.87
CA VAL A 36 -7.88 -5.43 2.82
C VAL A 36 -9.13 -4.87 3.46
N GLU A 37 -9.23 -3.54 3.55
CA GLU A 37 -10.28 -2.82 4.29
C GLU A 37 -11.09 -1.93 3.33
N LYS A 38 -12.33 -1.61 3.69
CA LYS A 38 -13.11 -0.64 2.91
C LYS A 38 -12.49 0.74 3.09
N LEU A 39 -12.38 1.52 2.02
CA LEU A 39 -12.01 2.93 2.11
C LEU A 39 -13.07 3.68 2.91
N GLU A 40 -12.66 4.22 4.05
CA GLU A 40 -13.44 5.17 4.82
C GLU A 40 -13.02 6.61 4.47
N ARG A 41 -13.19 7.54 5.40
CA ARG A 41 -12.76 8.92 5.21
C ARG A 41 -11.24 8.99 5.11
N PHE A 42 -10.75 9.54 4.01
CA PHE A 42 -9.35 9.93 3.85
C PHE A 42 -9.16 11.38 4.32
N TRP A 43 -8.22 11.58 5.24
CA TRP A 43 -7.82 12.91 5.70
C TRP A 43 -6.50 13.28 5.02
N PRO A 44 -6.48 14.27 4.12
CA PRO A 44 -5.24 14.72 3.49
C PRO A 44 -4.22 15.15 4.56
N ALA A 45 -2.97 14.71 4.39
CA ALA A 45 -1.86 15.23 5.19
C ALA A 45 -1.57 16.69 4.82
N GLU A 46 -0.92 17.42 5.72
CA GLU A 46 -0.54 18.81 5.54
C GLU A 46 0.33 19.03 4.29
N ASP A 47 0.30 20.24 3.74
CA ASP A 47 0.96 20.58 2.46
C ASP A 47 2.47 20.31 2.43
N TYR A 48 3.15 20.37 3.57
CA TYR A 48 4.59 20.08 3.65
C TYR A 48 4.92 18.59 3.54
N HIS A 49 3.92 17.71 3.73
CA HIS A 49 4.06 16.27 3.48
C HIS A 49 3.85 15.90 2.00
N GLN A 50 3.12 16.73 1.25
CA GLN A 50 2.83 16.49 -0.16
C GLN A 50 4.09 16.64 -1.01
N ASP A 51 4.34 15.66 -1.89
CA ASP A 51 5.49 15.61 -2.80
C ASP A 51 6.86 15.81 -2.10
N TYR A 52 6.97 15.41 -0.83
CA TYR A 52 8.13 15.69 0.03
C TYR A 52 9.48 15.38 -0.63
N TYR A 53 9.64 14.17 -1.19
CA TYR A 53 10.90 13.77 -1.85
C TYR A 53 11.20 14.59 -3.11
N GLN A 54 10.18 14.94 -3.90
CA GLN A 54 10.36 15.75 -5.11
C GLN A 54 10.79 17.18 -4.74
N ARG A 55 10.19 17.76 -3.70
CA ARG A 55 10.46 19.13 -3.24
C ARG A 55 11.81 19.26 -2.52
N THR A 56 12.25 18.21 -1.83
CA THR A 56 13.50 18.22 -1.05
C THR A 56 14.70 17.62 -1.79
N GLY A 57 14.49 17.00 -2.97
CA GLY A 57 15.54 16.29 -3.70
C GLY A 57 16.00 14.99 -3.02
N GLY A 58 15.24 14.50 -2.03
CA GLY A 58 15.56 13.28 -1.28
C GLY A 58 15.13 12.00 -2.01
N GLN A 59 15.63 10.86 -1.52
CA GLN A 59 15.22 9.52 -1.95
C GLN A 59 14.51 8.79 -0.80
N PRO A 60 13.53 7.92 -1.07
CA PRO A 60 12.93 7.09 -0.03
C PRO A 60 13.97 6.22 0.67
N TYR A 61 14.02 6.32 2.00
CA TYR A 61 15.02 5.57 2.79
C TYR A 61 14.67 4.08 2.93
N CYS A 62 13.39 3.74 3.14
CA CYS A 62 12.94 2.36 3.43
C CYS A 62 12.07 1.72 2.34
N HIS A 63 11.74 2.43 1.27
CA HIS A 63 10.81 1.94 0.25
C HIS A 63 11.54 1.70 -1.07
N VAL A 64 11.59 0.44 -1.49
CA VAL A 64 12.25 0.01 -2.73
C VAL A 64 11.32 -0.88 -3.56
N ARG A 65 11.37 -0.72 -4.88
CA ARG A 65 10.60 -1.57 -5.79
C ARG A 65 11.25 -2.95 -5.86
N VAL A 66 10.48 -3.99 -5.55
CA VAL A 66 10.86 -5.39 -5.76
C VAL A 66 9.90 -6.03 -6.76
N LYS A 67 10.44 -6.68 -7.80
CA LYS A 67 9.62 -7.42 -8.76
C LYS A 67 9.07 -8.68 -8.09
N ARG A 68 7.74 -8.74 -7.91
CA ARG A 68 7.04 -9.88 -7.28
C ARG A 68 6.12 -10.65 -8.24
N PHE A 69 5.88 -10.08 -9.41
CA PHE A 69 5.11 -10.64 -10.52
C PHE A 69 5.94 -10.59 -11.79
#